data_AF-A0A7S2MI04-F1
#
_entry.id   AF-A0A7S2MI04-F1
#
_cell.length_a   1.000
_cell.length_b   1.000
_cell.length_c   1.000
_cell.angle_alpha   90.00
_cell.angle_beta   90.00
_cell.angle_gamma   90.00
#
_symmetry.space_group_name_H-M   'P 1'
#
loop_
_entity.id
_entity.type
_entity.pdbx_description
1 polymer ?
#
loop_
_entity_poly.entity_id
_entity_poly.type
_entity_poly.pdbx_seq_one_letter_code
_entity_poly.pdbx_strand_id
1 'polypeptide(L)'
;AAAMAAERPFVAYLGPHAPHYSADSPPWARNSFAGLSAPRTPAYNASGAAIASKARHVALNPPLDSEAEKWIDIDFRNRWRAIQGVDDMIEGVLGRLQAVGVLEQ
;
A
#
# COMPACT_ATOMS: atom_id res chain seq x y z
N ALA A 1 -2.68 -0.91 -38.49
CA ALA A 1 -3.12 -0.58 -37.12
C ALA A 1 -3.25 0.94 -37.05
N ALA A 2 -4.41 1.46 -36.67
CA ALA A 2 -4.60 2.91 -36.60
C ALA A 2 -3.70 3.47 -35.49
N ALA A 3 -2.72 4.28 -35.88
CA ALA A 3 -2.02 5.14 -34.95
C ALA A 3 -3.09 5.97 -34.23
N MET A 4 -3.16 5.87 -32.92
CA MET A 4 -3.95 6.80 -32.12
C MET A 4 -3.33 8.18 -32.34
N ALA A 5 -3.90 8.95 -33.26
CA ALA A 5 -3.60 10.35 -33.41
C ALA A 5 -4.08 11.05 -32.13
N ALA A 6 -3.25 11.03 -31.10
CA ALA A 6 -3.34 11.98 -30.01
C ALA A 6 -2.95 13.33 -30.64
N GLU A 7 -3.93 14.03 -31.24
CA GLU A 7 -3.67 15.32 -31.88
C GLU A 7 -3.15 16.37 -30.88
N ARG A 8 -3.20 16.09 -29.56
CA ARG A 8 -2.57 16.90 -28.52
C ARG A 8 -1.91 16.02 -27.44
N PRO A 9 -0.74 16.43 -26.92
CA PRO A 9 -0.15 15.80 -25.75
C PRO A 9 -1.09 15.91 -24.54
N PHE A 10 -1.05 14.92 -23.65
CA PHE A 10 -1.86 14.88 -22.43
C PHE A 10 -1.00 14.54 -21.22
N VAL A 11 -1.52 14.84 -20.03
CA VAL A 11 -1.00 14.37 -18.75
C VAL A 11 -2.12 13.61 -18.05
N ALA A 12 -1.83 12.38 -17.60
CA ALA A 12 -2.73 11.59 -16.79
C ALA A 12 -2.14 11.40 -15.39
N TYR A 13 -2.93 11.65 -14.35
CA TYR A 13 -2.57 11.38 -12.97
C TYR A 13 -3.42 10.22 -12.44
N LEU A 14 -2.77 9.14 -12.02
CA LEU A 14 -3.42 8.00 -11.40
C LEU A 14 -3.08 8.00 -9.89
N GLY A 15 -4.09 8.23 -9.05
CA GLY A 15 -3.95 8.23 -7.60
C GLY A 15 -4.78 7.12 -6.96
N PRO A 16 -4.30 5.85 -6.94
CA PRO A 16 -5.04 4.77 -6.31
C PRO A 16 -5.20 5.05 -4.81
N HIS A 17 -6.39 4.77 -4.27
CA HIS A 17 -6.67 4.91 -2.84
C HIS A 17 -5.97 3.83 -2.00
N ALA A 18 -5.79 2.62 -2.56
CA ALA A 18 -5.07 1.54 -1.89
C ALA A 18 -3.60 1.94 -1.62
N PRO A 19 -3.02 1.57 -0.46
CA PRO A 19 -3.55 0.63 0.53
C PRO A 19 -4.20 1.34 1.73
N HIS A 20 -4.76 2.55 1.57
CA HIS A 20 -5.44 3.24 2.66
C HIS A 20 -6.57 2.37 3.24
N TYR A 21 -6.78 2.46 4.56
CA TYR A 21 -7.84 1.74 5.26
C TYR A 21 -9.20 1.99 4.58
N SER A 22 -10.06 0.99 4.37
CA SER A 22 -10.07 -0.40 4.88
C SER A 22 -9.07 -1.38 4.27
N ALA A 23 -8.20 -0.94 3.35
CA ALA A 23 -7.26 -1.79 2.63
C ALA A 23 -7.96 -2.96 1.93
N ASP A 24 -9.01 -2.64 1.17
CA ASP A 24 -9.80 -3.62 0.43
C ASP A 24 -8.92 -4.38 -0.56
N SER A 25 -9.00 -5.71 -0.50
CA SER A 25 -8.19 -6.59 -1.32
C SER A 25 -8.92 -7.01 -2.61
N PRO A 26 -8.20 -7.12 -3.74
CA PRO A 26 -8.77 -7.75 -4.91
C PRO A 26 -9.11 -9.22 -4.61
N PRO A 27 -10.14 -9.80 -5.26
CA PRO A 27 -10.63 -11.15 -4.94
C PRO A 27 -9.55 -12.24 -4.91
N TRP A 28 -8.58 -12.18 -5.82
CA TRP A 28 -7.49 -13.17 -5.92
C TRP A 28 -6.47 -13.09 -4.77
N ALA A 29 -6.28 -11.91 -4.17
CA ALA A 29 -5.30 -11.72 -3.10
C ALA A 29 -5.84 -12.00 -1.69
N ARG A 30 -7.14 -12.27 -1.53
CA ARG A 30 -7.81 -12.39 -0.21
C ARG A 30 -7.15 -13.40 0.73
N ASN A 31 -6.62 -14.49 0.18
CA ASN A 31 -5.99 -15.56 0.94
C ASN A 31 -4.45 -15.46 0.98
N SER A 32 -3.87 -14.47 0.31
CA SER A 32 -2.42 -14.25 0.31
C SER A 32 -1.92 -13.77 1.66
N PHE A 33 -0.61 -13.93 1.89
CA PHE A 33 0.14 -13.36 3.02
C PHE A 33 -0.36 -13.79 4.42
N ALA A 34 -1.04 -14.93 4.56
CA ALA A 34 -1.61 -15.38 5.84
C ALA A 34 -0.58 -15.50 6.98
N GLY A 35 0.68 -15.83 6.66
CA GLY A 35 1.78 -15.97 7.62
C GLY A 35 2.61 -14.70 7.87
N LEU A 36 2.25 -13.56 7.27
CA LEU A 36 2.97 -12.31 7.50
C LEU A 36 2.48 -11.60 8.77
N SER A 37 3.45 -11.05 9.51
CA SER A 37 3.24 -10.14 10.63
C SER A 37 3.97 -8.83 10.36
N ALA A 38 3.50 -7.74 10.97
CA ALA A 38 4.18 -6.46 10.84
C ALA A 38 5.58 -6.53 11.49
N PRO A 39 6.62 -5.93 10.89
CA PRO A 39 7.97 -5.97 11.43
C PRO A 39 8.05 -5.51 12.90
N ARG A 40 8.62 -6.35 13.76
CA ARG A 40 8.85 -6.06 15.18
C ARG A 40 10.23 -5.43 15.37
N THR A 41 10.39 -4.18 14.92
CA THR A 41 11.64 -3.41 15.04
C THR A 41 11.77 -2.81 16.45
N PRO A 42 12.92 -2.20 16.83
CA PRO A 42 13.03 -1.48 18.10
C PRO A 42 12.03 -0.32 18.29
N ALA A 43 11.42 0.16 17.20
CA ALA A 43 10.35 1.17 17.28
C ALA A 43 8.98 0.56 17.63
N TYR A 44 8.82 -0.75 17.47
CA TYR A 44 7.57 -1.46 17.80
C TYR A 44 7.34 -1.46 19.31
N ASN A 45 6.16 -1.02 19.75
CA ASN A 45 5.80 -0.87 21.16
C ASN A 45 6.82 -0.07 21.99
N ALA A 46 7.53 0.88 21.35
CA ALA A 46 8.50 1.72 22.05
C ALA A 46 7.80 2.62 23.07
N SER A 47 8.41 2.82 24.24
CA SER A 47 7.83 3.57 25.35
C SER A 47 8.86 4.43 26.08
N GLY A 48 8.38 5.30 26.98
CA GLY A 48 9.22 6.11 27.86
C GLY A 48 10.15 7.06 27.08
N ALA A 49 11.44 7.06 27.44
CA ALA A 49 12.43 7.94 26.83
C ALA A 49 12.56 7.77 25.30
N ALA A 50 12.27 6.57 24.76
CA ALA A 50 12.34 6.30 23.33
C ALA A 50 11.29 7.04 22.50
N ILE A 51 10.15 7.40 23.11
CA ILE A 51 9.05 8.15 22.44
C ILE A 51 8.89 9.57 22.97
N ALA A 52 9.68 9.99 23.97
CA ALA A 52 9.54 11.29 24.63
C ALA A 52 9.74 12.48 23.69
N SER A 53 10.54 12.32 22.62
CA SER A 53 10.77 13.34 21.58
C SER A 53 9.74 13.32 20.45
N LYS A 54 8.78 12.37 20.45
CA LYS A 54 7.72 12.29 19.44
C LYS A 54 6.64 13.32 19.71
N ALA A 55 5.81 13.59 18.69
CA ALA A 55 4.64 14.45 18.84
C ALA A 55 3.74 13.95 19.99
N ARG A 56 3.11 14.89 20.70
CA ARG A 56 2.36 14.62 21.94
C ARG A 56 1.36 13.46 21.81
N HIS A 57 0.66 13.34 20.69
CA HIS A 57 -0.32 12.26 20.48
C HIS A 57 0.32 10.87 20.38
N VAL A 58 1.58 10.75 19.92
CA VAL A 58 2.32 9.49 19.91
C VAL A 58 2.92 9.20 21.28
N ALA A 59 3.52 10.22 21.91
CA ALA A 59 4.18 10.08 23.20
C ALA A 59 3.22 9.68 24.35
N LEU A 60 1.92 9.94 24.18
CA LEU A 60 0.87 9.62 25.14
C LEU A 60 0.11 8.33 24.83
N ASN A 61 0.46 7.60 23.76
CA ASN A 61 -0.17 6.31 23.49
C ASN A 61 0.18 5.30 24.61
N PRO A 62 -0.78 4.48 25.05
CA PRO A 62 -0.47 3.37 25.95
C PRO A 62 0.42 2.33 25.24
N PRO A 63 1.13 1.48 25.98
CA PRO A 63 1.77 0.30 25.41
C PRO A 63 0.76 -0.54 24.62
N LEU A 64 1.21 -1.17 23.55
CA LEU A 64 0.40 -2.10 22.77
C LEU A 64 0.03 -3.30 23.63
N ASP A 65 -1.26 -3.58 23.72
CA ASP A 65 -1.79 -4.82 24.28
C ASP A 65 -1.94 -5.90 23.20
N SER A 66 -2.24 -7.14 23.60
CA SER A 66 -2.34 -8.28 22.68
C SER A 66 -3.37 -8.08 21.56
N GLU A 67 -4.43 -7.31 21.80
CA GLU A 67 -5.45 -7.06 20.79
C GLU A 67 -4.94 -6.04 19.76
N ALA A 68 -4.27 -4.98 20.21
CA ALA A 68 -3.60 -4.02 19.33
C ALA A 68 -2.53 -4.71 18.47
N GLU A 69 -1.71 -5.60 19.03
CA GLU A 69 -0.71 -6.36 18.27
C GLU A 69 -1.35 -7.22 17.18
N LYS A 70 -2.47 -7.89 17.49
CA LYS A 70 -3.23 -8.69 16.53
C LYS A 70 -3.81 -7.83 15.41
N TRP A 71 -4.38 -6.67 15.73
CA TRP A 71 -4.91 -5.73 14.75
C TRP A 71 -3.83 -5.17 13.83
N ILE A 72 -2.67 -4.83 14.37
CA ILE A 72 -1.53 -4.36 13.58
C ILE A 72 -1.14 -5.42 12.54
N ASP A 73 -1.10 -6.69 12.91
CA ASP A 73 -0.78 -7.77 11.97
C ASP A 73 -1.88 -8.02 10.94
N ILE A 74 -3.15 -7.90 11.33
CA ILE A 74 -4.29 -7.99 10.40
C ILE A 74 -4.23 -6.85 9.38
N ASP A 75 -4.09 -5.61 9.84
CA ASP A 75 -4.01 -4.42 8.99
C ASP A 75 -2.80 -4.51 8.05
N PHE A 76 -1.64 -4.92 8.57
CA PHE A 76 -0.45 -5.14 7.76
C PHE A 76 -0.73 -6.12 6.62
N ARG A 77 -1.29 -7.31 6.91
CA ARG A 77 -1.66 -8.26 5.85
C ARG A 77 -2.68 -7.68 4.87
N ASN A 78 -3.68 -6.95 5.33
CA ASN A 78 -4.69 -6.35 4.45
C ASN A 78 -4.06 -5.33 3.49
N ARG A 79 -3.14 -4.49 3.98
CA ARG A 79 -2.40 -3.54 3.15
C ARG A 79 -1.54 -4.23 2.09
N TRP A 80 -0.90 -5.35 2.45
CA TRP A 80 -0.17 -6.19 1.49
C TRP A 80 -1.07 -6.84 0.44
N ARG A 81 -2.31 -7.20 0.80
CA ARG A 81 -3.27 -7.73 -0.18
C ARG A 81 -3.79 -6.62 -1.09
N ALA A 82 -4.09 -5.44 -0.54
CA ALA A 82 -4.59 -4.29 -1.29
C ALA A 82 -3.56 -3.78 -2.32
N ILE A 83 -2.27 -3.76 -1.98
CA ILE A 83 -1.23 -3.27 -2.89
C ILE A 83 -1.08 -4.13 -4.14
N GLN A 84 -1.51 -5.40 -4.12
CA GLN A 84 -1.52 -6.26 -5.32
C GLN A 84 -2.39 -5.65 -6.42
N GLY A 85 -3.54 -5.05 -6.09
CA GLY A 85 -4.36 -4.37 -7.10
C GLY A 85 -3.72 -3.10 -7.68
N VAL A 86 -2.81 -2.47 -6.93
CA VAL A 86 -2.02 -1.34 -7.45
C VAL A 86 -0.94 -1.85 -8.41
N ASP A 87 -0.32 -2.99 -8.10
CA ASP A 87 0.63 -3.66 -8.98
C ASP A 87 -0.04 -4.07 -10.32
N ASP A 88 -1.22 -4.68 -10.24
CA ASP A 88 -2.04 -5.03 -11.42
C ASP A 88 -2.42 -3.79 -12.25
N MET A 89 -2.73 -2.66 -11.59
CA MET A 89 -3.00 -1.39 -12.29
C MET A 89 -1.75 -0.88 -13.02
N ILE A 90 -0.57 -0.96 -12.39
CA ILE A 90 0.71 -0.56 -13.01
C ILE A 90 1.00 -1.44 -14.21
N GLU A 91 0.86 -2.77 -14.09
CA GLU A 91 1.01 -3.70 -15.20
C GLU A 91 0.06 -3.34 -16.36
N GLY A 92 -1.21 -3.10 -16.06
CA GLY A 92 -2.21 -2.72 -17.06
C GLY A 92 -1.88 -1.40 -17.79
N VAL A 93 -1.40 -0.39 -17.05
CA VAL A 93 -0.97 0.89 -17.64
C VAL A 93 0.26 0.70 -18.52
N LEU A 94 1.30 0.06 -18.02
CA LEU A 94 2.54 -0.17 -18.78
C LEU A 94 2.26 -1.03 -20.02
N GLY A 95 1.50 -2.11 -19.87
CA GLY A 95 1.07 -2.96 -20.98
C GLY A 95 0.29 -2.19 -22.03
N ARG A 96 -0.59 -1.26 -21.63
CA ARG A 96 -1.31 -0.40 -22.57
C ARG A 96 -0.39 0.57 -23.28
N LEU A 97 0.52 1.24 -22.58
CA LEU A 97 1.48 2.19 -23.16
C LEU A 97 2.41 1.48 -24.16
N GLN A 98 2.87 0.27 -23.82
CA GLN A 98 3.65 -0.58 -24.72
C GLN A 98 2.85 -0.97 -25.97
N ALA A 99 1.59 -1.42 -25.80
CA ALA A 99 0.76 -1.86 -26.92
C ALA A 99 0.42 -0.74 -27.93
N VAL A 100 0.35 0.51 -27.47
CA VAL A 100 0.13 1.68 -28.35
C VAL A 100 1.44 2.31 -28.84
N GLY A 101 2.60 1.77 -28.44
CA GLY A 101 3.91 2.19 -28.93
C GLY A 101 4.40 3.54 -28.40
N VAL A 102 3.96 3.93 -27.20
CA VAL A 102 4.36 5.21 -26.55
C VAL A 102 5.22 5.01 -25.30
N LEU A 103 5.56 3.76 -24.97
CA LEU A 103 6.49 3.43 -23.90
C LEU A 103 7.90 3.29 -24.48
N GLU A 104 8.85 4.09 -23.99
CA GLU A 104 10.28 3.92 -24.28
C GLU A 104 10.85 2.78 -23.42
N GLN A 105 11.77 2.00 -23.99
CA GLN A 105 12.45 0.88 -23.30
C GLN A 105 13.76 1.32 -22.64
#